data_AF-A0A967Z059-F1
#
_entry.id   AF-A0A967Z059-F1
#
_cell.length_a   1.000
_cell.length_b   1.000
_cell.length_c   1.000
_cell.angle_alpha   90.00
_cell.angle_beta   90.00
_cell.angle_gamma   90.00
#
_symmetry.space_group_name_H-M   'P 1'
#
loop_
_entity.id
_entity.type
_entity.pdbx_description
1 polymer ?
#
loop_
_entity_poly.entity_id
_entity_poly.type
_entity_poly.pdbx_seq_one_letter_code
_entity_poly.pdbx_strand_id
1 'polypeptide(L)'
;MFETKTILRKLIDKYQVEIIAIGNGTASRETASLVADLIGEIKENDPSREPVYIIVNEAGASVYSASRVGKEEFPDLDASLRGNISIARRLMDPLAELVKIDPRHIGVGLYQHDINQKHLGEALQKVVESAVNSVGVDLNTASASLLKFVSGLTSRTAASIVKFRNERGKFRSREELKEVAGIGDIAFEQAAGFLRIPGSENPLDNTGIHPESYQATQKLLRLFKMEENEKAWRNLRKQVLQTYTGLAELAGQIGIGEPTLEDILKDLEKPGRDPRDEMPKPIFKSDVLKLEDLRKGMVLK
;
A
#
# COMPACT_ATOMS: atom_id res chain seq x y z
N MET A 1 -27.67 -8.46 21.94
CA MET A 1 -27.27 -9.20 20.72
C MET A 1 -28.24 -8.99 19.56
N PHE A 2 -29.56 -9.18 19.74
CA PHE A 2 -30.56 -8.98 18.67
C PHE A 2 -30.56 -7.55 18.07
N GLU A 3 -30.51 -6.53 18.93
CA GLU A 3 -30.44 -5.12 18.49
C GLU A 3 -29.17 -4.83 17.67
N THR A 4 -28.01 -5.33 18.11
CA THR A 4 -26.73 -5.20 17.40
C THR A 4 -26.78 -5.82 16.01
N LYS A 5 -27.27 -7.06 15.88
CA LYS A 5 -27.41 -7.74 14.58
C LYS A 5 -28.33 -6.96 13.64
N THR A 6 -29.42 -6.40 14.16
CA THR A 6 -30.36 -5.58 13.38
C THR A 6 -29.70 -4.30 12.84
N ILE A 7 -28.92 -3.60 13.67
CA ILE A 7 -28.19 -2.40 13.25
C ILE A 7 -27.14 -2.76 12.20
N LEU A 8 -26.35 -3.81 12.43
CA LEU A 8 -25.33 -4.27 11.48
C LEU A 8 -25.94 -4.69 10.14
N ARG A 9 -27.04 -5.46 10.14
CA ARG A 9 -27.76 -5.83 8.92
C ARG A 9 -28.19 -4.59 8.14
N LYS A 10 -28.79 -3.59 8.80
CA LYS A 10 -29.18 -2.33 8.14
C LYS A 10 -27.99 -1.62 7.48
N LEU A 11 -26.83 -1.61 8.13
CA LEU A 11 -25.62 -0.99 7.56
C LEU A 11 -25.08 -1.80 6.37
N ILE A 12 -25.03 -3.13 6.49
CA ILE A 12 -24.59 -4.04 5.43
C ILE A 12 -25.49 -3.90 4.20
N ASP A 13 -26.80 -3.83 4.39
CA ASP A 13 -27.79 -3.65 3.31
C ASP A 13 -27.71 -2.26 2.69
N LYS A 14 -27.58 -1.21 3.51
CA LYS A 14 -27.53 0.16 3.03
C LYS A 14 -26.28 0.45 2.19
N TYR A 15 -25.12 -0.05 2.64
CA TYR A 15 -23.83 0.26 2.01
C TYR A 15 -23.27 -0.87 1.16
N GLN A 16 -24.02 -1.98 1.01
CA GLN A 16 -23.59 -3.16 0.26
C GLN A 16 -22.23 -3.66 0.74
N VAL A 17 -22.09 -3.83 2.06
CA VAL A 17 -20.82 -4.23 2.68
C VAL A 17 -20.51 -5.69 2.34
N GLU A 18 -19.38 -5.91 1.68
CA GLU A 18 -18.88 -7.26 1.33
C GLU A 18 -17.92 -7.82 2.39
N ILE A 19 -17.20 -6.95 3.11
CA ILE A 19 -16.16 -7.37 4.06
C ILE A 19 -16.29 -6.61 5.38
N ILE A 20 -16.26 -7.35 6.48
CA ILE A 20 -16.31 -6.83 7.85
C ILE A 20 -14.93 -7.01 8.51
N ALA A 21 -14.23 -5.91 8.74
CA ALA A 21 -12.97 -5.91 9.48
C ALA A 21 -13.21 -5.92 10.99
N ILE A 22 -12.63 -6.87 11.71
CA ILE A 22 -12.75 -7.02 13.16
C ILE A 22 -11.35 -6.89 13.78
N GLY A 23 -11.18 -5.96 14.73
CA GLY A 23 -9.92 -5.83 15.48
C GLY A 23 -9.60 -7.08 16.30
N ASN A 24 -8.32 -7.43 16.43
CA ASN A 24 -7.86 -8.61 17.16
C ASN A 24 -7.69 -8.39 18.69
N GLY A 25 -8.29 -7.33 19.24
CA GLY A 25 -8.24 -7.01 20.66
C GLY A 25 -9.25 -7.74 21.53
N THR A 26 -9.64 -7.07 22.61
CA THR A 26 -10.59 -7.58 23.60
C THR A 26 -11.94 -7.90 22.96
N ALA A 27 -12.52 -9.04 23.33
CA ALA A 27 -13.80 -9.54 22.83
C ALA A 27 -13.87 -9.78 21.30
N SER A 28 -12.71 -9.91 20.63
CA SER A 28 -12.64 -10.14 19.17
C SER A 28 -13.25 -11.48 18.74
N ARG A 29 -13.14 -12.52 19.57
CA ARG A 29 -13.73 -13.85 19.31
C ARG A 29 -15.25 -13.81 19.40
N GLU A 30 -15.77 -13.15 20.43
CA GLU A 30 -17.20 -12.96 20.67
C GLU A 30 -17.82 -12.10 19.56
N THR A 31 -17.11 -11.05 19.14
CA THR A 31 -17.50 -10.21 18.01
C THR A 31 -17.51 -11.01 16.70
N ALA A 32 -16.49 -11.83 16.46
CA ALA A 32 -16.42 -12.70 15.29
C ALA A 32 -17.57 -13.73 15.27
N SER A 33 -17.93 -14.30 16.43
CA SER A 33 -19.07 -15.22 16.52
C SER A 33 -20.38 -14.53 16.18
N LEU A 34 -20.62 -13.33 16.70
CA LEU A 34 -21.83 -12.57 16.40
C LEU A 34 -21.92 -12.22 14.91
N VAL A 35 -20.79 -11.85 14.30
CA VAL A 35 -20.72 -11.51 12.87
C VAL A 35 -20.90 -12.75 11.99
N ALA A 36 -20.29 -13.88 12.34
CA ALA A 36 -20.46 -15.14 11.62
C ALA A 36 -21.92 -15.60 11.63
N ASP A 37 -22.60 -15.56 12.79
CA ASP A 37 -24.01 -15.88 12.87
C ASP A 37 -24.86 -14.97 11.97
N LEU A 38 -24.56 -13.66 11.97
CA LEU A 38 -25.26 -12.69 11.12
C LEU A 38 -25.02 -12.96 9.62
N ILE A 39 -23.80 -13.31 9.23
CA ILE A 39 -23.46 -13.70 7.86
C ILE A 39 -24.27 -14.95 7.46
N GLY A 40 -24.37 -15.95 8.34
CA GLY A 40 -25.22 -17.13 8.13
C GLY A 40 -26.68 -16.75 7.90
N GLU A 41 -27.25 -15.91 8.78
CA GLU A 41 -28.62 -15.39 8.63
C GLU A 41 -28.82 -14.59 7.33
N ILE A 42 -27.80 -13.87 6.85
CA ILE A 42 -27.87 -13.14 5.56
C ILE A 42 -27.91 -14.15 4.40
N LYS A 43 -27.00 -15.12 4.40
CA LYS A 43 -26.89 -16.14 3.35
C LYS A 43 -28.13 -17.04 3.24
N GLU A 44 -28.77 -17.37 4.37
CA GLU A 44 -30.02 -18.13 4.38
C GLU A 44 -31.19 -17.34 3.76
N ASN A 45 -31.24 -16.02 3.99
CA ASN A 45 -32.29 -15.16 3.47
C ASN A 45 -32.05 -14.75 2.00
N ASP A 46 -30.79 -14.57 1.61
CA ASP A 46 -30.38 -14.19 0.26
C ASP A 46 -29.04 -14.87 -0.10
N PRO A 47 -29.10 -16.04 -0.77
CA PRO A 47 -27.91 -16.79 -1.16
C PRO A 47 -26.97 -16.05 -2.12
N SER A 48 -27.41 -14.95 -2.74
CA SER A 48 -26.57 -14.15 -3.64
C SER A 48 -25.62 -13.21 -2.87
N ARG A 49 -25.85 -13.03 -1.57
CA ARG A 49 -25.05 -12.16 -0.70
C ARG A 49 -24.17 -13.00 0.21
N GLU A 50 -22.87 -12.88 -0.01
CA GLU A 50 -21.85 -13.61 0.76
C GLU A 50 -20.88 -12.64 1.44
N PRO A 51 -21.34 -11.80 2.40
CA PRO A 51 -20.43 -11.00 3.19
C PRO A 51 -19.47 -11.91 3.97
N VAL A 52 -18.22 -11.49 4.06
CA VAL A 52 -17.19 -12.20 4.83
C VAL A 52 -16.64 -11.29 5.91
N TYR A 53 -15.96 -11.87 6.89
CA TYR A 53 -15.22 -11.11 7.89
C TYR A 53 -13.75 -11.48 7.91
N ILE A 54 -12.94 -10.59 8.45
CA ILE A 54 -11.50 -10.79 8.63
C ILE A 54 -11.03 -10.19 9.95
N ILE A 55 -10.10 -10.89 10.60
CA ILE A 55 -9.43 -10.39 11.79
C ILE A 55 -8.25 -9.52 11.36
N VAL A 56 -8.22 -8.28 11.84
CA VAL A 56 -7.22 -7.28 11.53
C VAL A 56 -6.45 -6.92 12.79
N ASN A 57 -5.14 -6.74 12.67
CA ASN A 57 -4.33 -6.25 13.78
C ASN A 57 -4.77 -4.82 14.15
N GLU A 58 -5.23 -4.61 15.38
CA GLU A 58 -5.67 -3.30 15.88
C GLU A 58 -4.57 -2.51 16.61
N ALA A 59 -3.36 -3.05 16.73
CA ALA A 59 -2.27 -2.44 17.47
C ALA A 59 -1.99 -1.01 16.97
N GLY A 60 -1.97 -0.05 17.90
CA GLY A 60 -1.81 1.37 17.58
C GLY A 60 -3.07 2.07 17.05
N ALA A 61 -4.22 1.40 16.89
CA ALA A 61 -5.46 2.05 16.45
C ALA A 61 -5.96 3.08 17.48
N SER A 62 -5.81 2.78 18.77
CA SER A 62 -6.06 3.72 19.87
C SER A 62 -5.09 4.91 19.87
N VAL A 63 -3.83 4.68 19.49
CA VAL A 63 -2.82 5.74 19.37
C VAL A 63 -3.15 6.65 18.19
N TYR A 64 -3.51 6.08 17.03
CA TYR A 64 -4.03 6.84 15.90
C TYR A 64 -5.25 7.67 16.30
N SER A 65 -6.22 7.07 16.99
CA SER A 65 -7.48 7.75 17.29
C SER A 65 -7.33 8.91 18.28
N ALA A 66 -6.34 8.85 19.16
CA ALA A 66 -5.98 9.97 20.05
C ALA A 66 -5.04 11.00 19.38
N SER A 67 -4.39 10.63 18.27
CA SER A 67 -3.36 11.44 17.61
C SER A 67 -3.93 12.72 16.97
N ARG A 68 -3.03 13.68 16.70
CA ARG A 68 -3.35 14.88 15.92
C ARG A 68 -3.84 14.52 14.51
N VAL A 69 -3.20 13.55 13.85
CA VAL A 69 -3.59 13.10 12.50
C VAL A 69 -5.02 12.57 12.49
N GLY A 70 -5.39 11.72 13.45
CA GLY A 70 -6.75 11.20 13.56
C GLY A 70 -7.79 12.29 13.84
N LYS A 71 -7.44 13.30 14.66
CA LYS A 71 -8.30 14.48 14.92
C LYS A 71 -8.46 15.38 13.70
N GLU A 72 -7.42 15.53 12.89
CA GLU A 72 -7.47 16.35 11.67
C GLU A 72 -8.25 15.64 10.55
N GLU A 73 -8.12 14.32 10.40
CA GLU A 73 -8.89 13.56 9.42
C GLU A 73 -10.39 13.47 9.79
N PHE A 74 -10.71 13.41 11.09
CA PHE A 74 -12.08 13.25 11.59
C PHE A 74 -12.32 14.10 12.84
N PRO A 75 -12.51 15.43 12.69
CA PRO A 75 -12.64 16.35 13.81
C PRO A 75 -13.92 16.13 14.63
N ASP A 76 -15.00 15.73 13.95
CA ASP A 76 -16.33 15.59 14.56
C ASP A 76 -16.60 14.19 15.15
N LEU A 77 -15.64 13.28 15.05
CA LEU A 77 -15.79 11.90 15.54
C LEU A 77 -15.06 11.68 16.86
N ASP A 78 -15.67 10.90 17.75
CA ASP A 78 -15.01 10.47 18.97
C ASP A 78 -13.82 9.51 18.68
N ALA A 79 -13.00 9.26 19.69
CA ALA A 79 -11.81 8.44 19.54
C ALA A 79 -12.11 6.95 19.27
N SER A 80 -13.26 6.43 19.70
CA SER A 80 -13.63 5.04 19.42
C SER A 80 -13.96 4.86 17.94
N LEU A 81 -14.79 5.75 17.38
CA LEU A 81 -15.13 5.72 15.95
C LEU A 81 -13.90 5.89 15.05
N ARG A 82 -12.98 6.78 15.42
CA ARG A 82 -11.69 6.93 14.70
C ARG A 82 -10.85 5.66 14.73
N GLY A 83 -10.83 4.95 15.86
CA GLY A 83 -10.17 3.64 15.97
C GLY A 83 -10.77 2.61 15.01
N ASN A 84 -12.10 2.53 14.95
CA ASN A 84 -12.82 1.62 14.06
C ASN A 84 -12.55 1.92 12.57
N ILE A 85 -12.49 3.21 12.21
CA ILE A 85 -12.11 3.62 10.85
C ILE A 85 -10.69 3.17 10.51
N SER A 86 -9.75 3.28 11.45
CA SER A 86 -8.37 2.81 11.23
C SER A 86 -8.32 1.30 10.99
N ILE A 87 -9.08 0.51 11.77
CA ILE A 87 -9.17 -0.95 11.58
C ILE A 87 -9.69 -1.29 10.16
N ALA A 88 -10.75 -0.61 9.71
CA ALA A 88 -11.28 -0.81 8.36
C ALA A 88 -10.28 -0.39 7.26
N ARG A 89 -9.58 0.73 7.45
CA ARG A 89 -8.58 1.23 6.47
C ARG A 89 -7.33 0.35 6.38
N ARG A 90 -6.91 -0.28 7.47
CA ARG A 90 -5.81 -1.25 7.47
C ARG A 90 -6.08 -2.45 6.58
N LEU A 91 -7.34 -2.88 6.47
CA LEU A 91 -7.71 -3.94 5.54
C LEU A 91 -7.52 -3.51 4.08
N MET A 92 -7.88 -2.26 3.76
CA MET A 92 -7.79 -1.74 2.39
C MET A 92 -6.33 -1.50 1.96
N ASP A 93 -5.55 -0.83 2.81
CA ASP A 93 -4.12 -0.64 2.60
C ASP A 93 -3.40 -0.56 3.96
N PRO A 94 -2.81 -1.69 4.43
CA PRO A 94 -2.10 -1.71 5.70
C PRO A 94 -0.96 -0.69 5.77
N LEU A 95 -0.24 -0.50 4.66
CA LEU A 95 0.92 0.38 4.63
C LEU A 95 0.49 1.84 4.78
N ALA A 96 -0.48 2.29 3.99
CA ALA A 96 -0.96 3.67 4.00
C ALA A 96 -1.62 4.07 5.34
N GLU A 97 -2.19 3.12 6.08
CA GLU A 97 -2.80 3.39 7.37
C GLU A 97 -1.81 3.27 8.54
N LEU A 98 -0.91 2.28 8.56
CA LEU A 98 0.06 2.10 9.65
C LEU A 98 1.12 3.20 9.72
N VAL A 99 1.50 3.81 8.59
CA VAL A 99 2.42 4.96 8.54
C VAL A 99 1.91 6.21 9.28
N LYS A 100 0.60 6.28 9.56
CA LYS A 100 0.00 7.38 10.33
C LYS A 100 0.29 7.28 11.83
N ILE A 101 0.81 6.14 12.28
CA ILE A 101 1.09 5.83 13.67
C ILE A 101 2.60 5.95 13.88
N ASP A 102 3.01 6.41 15.06
CA ASP A 102 4.42 6.31 15.45
C ASP A 102 4.81 4.83 15.50
N PRO A 103 5.85 4.39 14.75
CA PRO A 103 6.18 2.97 14.61
C PRO A 103 6.35 2.22 15.93
N ARG A 104 6.79 2.91 16.99
CA ARG A 104 6.95 2.32 18.34
C ARG A 104 5.64 1.85 18.96
N HIS A 105 4.50 2.32 18.45
CA HIS A 105 3.18 1.99 18.94
C HIS A 105 2.45 0.94 18.10
N ILE A 106 3.09 0.40 17.06
CA ILE A 106 2.51 -0.68 16.23
C ILE A 106 2.53 -2.02 16.96
N GLY A 107 3.20 -2.12 18.13
CA GLY A 107 3.16 -3.33 18.97
C GLY A 107 3.98 -4.46 18.37
N VAL A 108 5.30 -4.24 18.25
CA VAL A 108 6.21 -5.15 17.52
C VAL A 108 6.82 -6.25 18.40
N GLY A 109 6.56 -6.23 19.70
CA GLY A 109 7.03 -7.26 20.62
C GLY A 109 6.55 -7.07 22.06
N LEU A 110 6.59 -8.15 22.84
CA LEU A 110 6.08 -8.20 24.22
C LEU A 110 6.77 -7.19 25.15
N TYR A 111 8.09 -7.10 25.08
CA TYR A 111 8.93 -6.25 25.94
C TYR A 111 9.42 -4.97 25.23
N GLN A 112 8.67 -4.49 24.22
CA GLN A 112 9.10 -3.32 23.43
C GLN A 112 9.25 -2.04 24.27
N HIS A 113 8.61 -1.99 25.45
CA HIS A 113 8.69 -0.85 26.37
C HIS A 113 9.93 -0.90 27.27
N ASP A 114 10.56 -2.08 27.42
CA ASP A 114 11.71 -2.32 28.31
C ASP A 114 13.05 -2.07 27.63
N ILE A 115 13.04 -1.76 26.33
CA ILE A 115 14.23 -1.48 25.52
C ILE A 115 14.42 0.02 25.29
N ASN A 116 15.61 0.40 24.82
CA ASN A 116 15.93 1.78 24.50
C ASN A 116 14.99 2.34 23.42
N GLN A 117 14.09 3.25 23.80
CA GLN A 117 13.05 3.79 22.93
C GLN A 117 13.57 4.63 21.77
N LYS A 118 14.78 5.20 21.89
CA LYS A 118 15.41 5.96 20.81
C LYS A 118 15.91 5.00 19.73
N HIS A 119 16.67 3.99 20.10
CA HIS A 119 17.19 3.00 19.15
C HIS A 119 16.05 2.18 18.52
N LEU A 120 15.01 1.84 19.29
CA LEU A 120 13.80 1.20 18.76
C LEU A 120 13.13 2.08 17.72
N GLY A 121 12.93 3.37 18.02
CA GLY A 121 12.33 4.32 17.08
C GLY A 121 13.10 4.42 15.77
N GLU A 122 14.43 4.59 15.84
CA GLU A 122 15.30 4.66 14.67
C GLU A 122 15.27 3.37 13.84
N ALA A 123 15.31 2.20 14.48
CA ALA A 123 15.24 0.91 13.80
C ALA A 123 13.90 0.71 13.08
N LEU A 124 12.78 0.99 13.76
CA LEU A 124 11.44 0.85 13.19
C LEU A 124 11.20 1.86 12.08
N GLN A 125 11.69 3.09 12.21
CA GLN A 125 11.59 4.10 11.16
C GLN A 125 12.27 3.62 9.87
N LYS A 126 13.46 3.03 9.95
CA LYS A 126 14.16 2.46 8.79
C LYS A 126 13.36 1.34 8.12
N VAL A 127 12.67 0.51 8.90
CA VAL A 127 11.80 -0.54 8.35
C VAL A 127 10.62 0.08 7.60
N VAL A 128 10.00 1.12 8.15
CA VAL A 128 8.89 1.83 7.50
C VAL A 128 9.36 2.52 6.22
N GLU A 129 10.49 3.23 6.25
CA GLU A 129 11.08 3.83 5.05
C GLU A 129 11.38 2.78 3.99
N SER A 130 12.03 1.68 4.34
CA SER A 130 12.32 0.58 3.41
C SER A 130 11.04 -0.01 2.80
N ALA A 131 10.01 -0.25 3.61
CA ALA A 131 8.73 -0.78 3.13
C ALA A 131 8.01 0.19 2.16
N VAL A 132 7.96 1.48 2.51
CA VAL A 132 7.31 2.52 1.67
C VAL A 132 8.02 2.66 0.33
N ASN A 133 9.35 2.75 0.34
CA ASN A 133 10.14 2.94 -0.88
C ASN A 133 10.17 1.66 -1.74
N SER A 134 10.14 0.46 -1.13
CA SER A 134 10.04 -0.80 -1.88
C SER A 134 8.70 -0.95 -2.58
N VAL A 135 7.60 -0.52 -1.94
CA VAL A 135 6.26 -0.58 -2.54
C VAL A 135 6.09 0.51 -3.59
N GLY A 136 6.67 1.70 -3.37
CA GLY A 136 6.42 2.90 -4.17
C GLY A 136 5.11 3.59 -3.80
N VAL A 137 4.97 4.86 -4.17
CA VAL A 137 3.87 5.71 -3.72
C VAL A 137 3.25 6.45 -4.89
N ASP A 138 1.93 6.36 -5.06
CA ASP A 138 1.20 7.17 -6.04
C ASP A 138 1.16 8.64 -5.58
N LEU A 139 1.85 9.50 -6.34
CA LEU A 139 2.03 10.91 -6.04
C LEU A 139 0.70 11.68 -5.95
N ASN A 140 -0.30 11.26 -6.74
CA ASN A 140 -1.58 11.95 -6.86
C ASN A 140 -2.60 11.56 -5.79
N THR A 141 -2.43 10.42 -5.11
CA THR A 141 -3.39 9.91 -4.12
C THR A 141 -2.82 9.80 -2.72
N ALA A 142 -1.49 9.63 -2.58
CA ALA A 142 -0.85 9.42 -1.28
C ALA A 142 -1.09 10.55 -0.27
N SER A 143 -1.21 10.19 1.00
CA SER A 143 -1.31 11.18 2.09
C SER A 143 0.05 11.78 2.42
N ALA A 144 0.07 12.95 3.06
CA ALA A 144 1.31 13.53 3.60
C ALA A 144 2.01 12.60 4.61
N SER A 145 1.22 11.80 5.35
CA SER A 145 1.73 10.80 6.30
C SER A 145 2.48 9.66 5.62
N LEU A 146 2.15 9.32 4.37
CA LEU A 146 2.86 8.32 3.57
C LEU A 146 4.07 8.95 2.87
N LEU A 147 3.87 10.10 2.22
CA LEU A 147 4.91 10.80 1.46
C LEU A 147 6.14 11.16 2.31
N LYS A 148 5.97 11.45 3.61
CA LYS A 148 7.10 11.80 4.49
C LYS A 148 8.12 10.66 4.67
N PHE A 149 7.76 9.42 4.32
CA PHE A 149 8.64 8.25 4.39
C PHE A 149 9.28 7.90 3.04
N VAL A 150 8.94 8.62 1.97
CA VAL A 150 9.62 8.49 0.68
C VAL A 150 11.02 9.09 0.81
N SER A 151 12.01 8.40 0.25
CA SER A 151 13.41 8.87 0.22
C SER A 151 13.50 10.29 -0.31
N GLY A 152 14.35 11.12 0.31
CA GLY A 152 14.51 12.53 -0.06
C GLY A 152 13.37 13.47 0.39
N LEU A 153 12.26 12.95 0.92
CA LEU A 153 11.15 13.76 1.41
C LEU A 153 11.17 13.93 2.93
N THR A 154 10.50 14.98 3.39
CA THR A 154 10.34 15.34 4.80
C THR A 154 8.88 15.61 5.10
N SER A 155 8.52 15.75 6.37
CA SER A 155 7.15 16.16 6.74
C SER A 155 6.75 17.50 6.10
N ARG A 156 7.71 18.41 5.90
CA ARG A 156 7.45 19.71 5.25
C ARG A 156 7.19 19.54 3.76
N THR A 157 8.08 18.85 3.04
CA THR A 157 7.92 18.68 1.58
C THR A 157 6.73 17.79 1.23
N ALA A 158 6.42 16.78 2.04
CA ALA A 158 5.20 15.99 1.92
C ALA A 158 3.93 16.85 2.01
N ALA A 159 3.87 17.80 2.95
CA ALA A 159 2.77 18.75 3.04
C ALA A 159 2.73 19.71 1.83
N SER A 160 3.90 20.18 1.35
CA SER A 160 3.99 21.00 0.14
C SER A 160 3.47 20.28 -1.10
N ILE A 161 3.77 18.98 -1.28
CA ILE A 161 3.27 18.17 -2.40
C ILE A 161 1.75 18.08 -2.38
N VAL A 162 1.16 17.76 -1.22
CA VAL A 162 -0.30 17.67 -1.08
C VAL A 162 -0.96 19.03 -1.34
N LYS A 163 -0.36 20.11 -0.82
CA LYS A 163 -0.83 21.47 -1.08
C LYS A 163 -0.77 21.81 -2.57
N PHE A 164 0.36 21.53 -3.22
CA PHE A 164 0.56 21.78 -4.65
C PHE A 164 -0.51 21.09 -5.49
N ARG A 165 -0.79 19.81 -5.26
CA ARG A 165 -1.82 19.11 -6.04
C ARG A 165 -3.25 19.56 -5.74
N ASN A 166 -3.51 20.05 -4.53
CA ASN A 166 -4.83 20.61 -4.17
C ASN A 166 -5.07 21.96 -4.87
N GLU A 167 -4.01 22.74 -5.10
CA GLU A 167 -4.10 24.07 -5.72
C GLU A 167 -4.00 24.02 -7.25
N ARG A 168 -3.13 23.17 -7.80
CA ARG A 168 -2.84 23.10 -9.24
C ARG A 168 -3.44 21.89 -9.96
N GLY A 169 -4.00 20.94 -9.21
CA GLY A 169 -4.50 19.69 -9.75
C GLY A 169 -3.44 18.58 -9.75
N LYS A 170 -3.75 17.46 -10.41
CA LYS A 170 -2.90 16.26 -10.44
C LYS A 170 -1.58 16.52 -11.18
N PHE A 171 -0.50 15.94 -10.66
CA PHE A 171 0.79 15.84 -11.35
C PHE A 171 0.64 15.01 -12.61
N ARG A 172 1.21 15.47 -13.74
CA ARG A 172 1.19 14.73 -15.02
C ARG A 172 2.53 14.09 -15.34
N SER A 173 3.61 14.63 -14.77
CA SER A 173 4.97 14.09 -14.88
C SER A 173 5.71 14.21 -13.56
N ARG A 174 6.76 13.39 -13.37
CA ARG A 174 7.63 13.52 -12.19
C ARG A 174 8.35 14.85 -12.14
N GLU A 175 8.72 15.42 -13.29
CA GLU A 175 9.45 16.69 -13.39
C GLU A 175 8.72 17.87 -12.71
N GLU A 176 7.38 17.85 -12.68
CA GLU A 176 6.57 18.85 -11.97
C GLU A 176 6.86 18.90 -10.46
N LEU A 177 7.47 17.85 -9.87
CA LEU A 177 7.94 17.87 -8.48
C LEU A 177 8.94 19.00 -8.21
N LYS A 178 9.73 19.41 -9.21
CA LYS A 178 10.69 20.51 -9.08
C LYS A 178 10.01 21.87 -8.90
N GLU A 179 8.73 21.99 -9.25
CA GLU A 179 7.94 23.20 -9.01
C GLU A 179 7.38 23.28 -7.59
N VAL A 180 7.48 22.20 -6.82
CA VAL A 180 6.95 22.14 -5.46
C VAL A 180 7.91 22.86 -4.50
N ALA A 181 7.37 23.80 -3.72
CA ALA A 181 8.15 24.56 -2.75
C ALA A 181 8.87 23.65 -1.74
N GLY A 182 10.21 23.75 -1.73
CA GLY A 182 11.10 22.98 -0.86
C GLY A 182 11.65 21.69 -1.47
N ILE A 183 11.27 21.34 -2.71
CA ILE A 183 11.89 20.25 -3.48
C ILE A 183 12.93 20.86 -4.42
N GLY A 184 14.20 20.70 -4.07
CA GLY A 184 15.33 21.03 -4.96
C GLY A 184 15.82 19.78 -5.71
N ASP A 185 16.84 19.94 -6.54
CA ASP A 185 17.37 18.88 -7.41
C ASP A 185 17.74 17.60 -6.64
N ILE A 186 18.41 17.75 -5.48
CA ILE A 186 18.79 16.60 -4.63
C ILE A 186 17.56 15.88 -4.10
N ALA A 187 16.54 16.61 -3.64
CA ALA A 187 15.32 16.01 -3.11
C ALA A 187 14.54 15.30 -4.22
N PHE A 188 14.52 15.87 -5.42
CA PHE A 188 13.94 15.25 -6.60
C PHE A 188 14.67 13.96 -6.98
N GLU A 189 15.99 13.99 -7.10
CA GLU A 189 16.83 12.83 -7.44
C GLU A 189 16.64 11.69 -6.43
N GLN A 190 16.54 12.00 -5.14
CA GLN A 190 16.33 10.97 -4.12
C GLN A 190 14.91 10.40 -4.08
N ALA A 191 13.90 11.16 -4.53
CA ALA A 191 12.49 10.78 -4.40
C ALA A 191 11.87 10.22 -5.69
N ALA A 192 12.32 10.67 -6.87
CA ALA A 192 11.60 10.49 -8.13
C ALA A 192 11.39 9.01 -8.49
N GLY A 193 12.36 8.13 -8.20
CA GLY A 193 12.26 6.70 -8.49
C GLY A 193 11.20 5.96 -7.67
N PHE A 194 10.80 6.53 -6.52
CA PHE A 194 9.82 5.92 -5.60
C PHE A 194 8.40 6.47 -5.76
N LEU A 195 8.25 7.57 -6.51
CA LEU A 195 6.97 8.23 -6.76
C LEU A 195 6.40 7.80 -8.10
N ARG A 196 5.16 7.32 -8.13
CA ARG A 196 4.50 6.87 -9.36
C ARG A 196 3.37 7.80 -9.75
N ILE A 197 3.11 7.89 -11.05
CA ILE A 197 1.99 8.62 -11.62
C ILE A 197 1.24 7.70 -12.59
N PRO A 198 0.30 6.89 -12.09
CA PRO A 198 -0.51 6.02 -12.94
C PRO A 198 -1.30 6.84 -13.98
N GLY A 199 -1.19 6.47 -15.26
CA GLY A 199 -1.88 7.15 -16.36
C GLY A 199 -1.28 8.50 -16.77
N SER A 200 -0.01 8.75 -16.43
CA SER A 200 0.80 9.86 -16.94
C SER A 200 1.02 9.80 -18.45
N GLU A 201 1.42 10.92 -19.05
CA GLU A 201 1.75 11.00 -20.48
C GLU A 201 2.99 10.18 -20.84
N ASN A 202 3.96 10.11 -19.93
CA ASN A 202 5.13 9.26 -20.05
C ASN A 202 4.91 7.96 -19.24
N PRO A 203 4.71 6.79 -19.88
CA PRO A 203 4.40 5.57 -19.13
C PRO A 203 5.53 5.08 -18.22
N LEU A 204 6.76 5.60 -18.37
CA LEU A 204 7.87 5.33 -17.44
C LEU A 204 7.64 5.94 -16.05
N ASP A 205 6.80 6.97 -15.92
CA ASP A 205 6.46 7.57 -14.61
C ASP A 205 5.61 6.62 -13.73
N ASN A 206 5.09 5.53 -14.29
CA ASN A 206 4.42 4.46 -13.55
C ASN A 206 5.36 3.27 -13.21
N THR A 207 6.66 3.37 -13.47
CA THR A 207 7.66 2.30 -13.20
C THR A 207 8.60 2.67 -12.04
N GLY A 208 9.43 1.72 -11.56
CA GLY A 208 10.54 2.03 -10.66
C GLY A 208 11.74 2.71 -11.33
N ILE A 209 11.72 2.88 -12.67
CA ILE A 209 12.83 3.44 -13.44
C ILE A 209 12.99 4.91 -13.08
N HIS A 210 14.20 5.28 -12.63
CA HIS A 210 14.53 6.64 -12.27
C HIS A 210 14.61 7.55 -13.53
N PRO A 211 14.17 8.83 -13.47
CA PRO A 211 14.27 9.76 -14.61
C PRO A 211 15.66 9.89 -15.22
N GLU A 212 16.74 9.70 -14.44
CA GLU A 212 18.12 9.69 -14.96
C GLU A 212 18.35 8.62 -16.04
N SER A 213 17.57 7.54 -16.00
CA SER A 213 17.69 6.40 -16.91
C SER A 213 16.72 6.48 -18.10
N TYR A 214 15.84 7.49 -18.18
CA TYR A 214 14.82 7.57 -19.23
C TYR A 214 15.40 7.58 -20.64
N GLN A 215 16.48 8.33 -20.84
CA GLN A 215 17.14 8.36 -22.15
C GLN A 215 17.68 6.99 -22.56
N ALA A 216 18.26 6.23 -21.60
CA ALA A 216 18.76 4.89 -21.85
C ALA A 216 17.62 3.90 -22.11
N THR A 217 16.54 3.97 -21.33
CA THR A 217 15.33 3.16 -21.51
C THR A 217 14.69 3.41 -22.88
N GLN A 218 14.58 4.66 -23.31
CA GLN A 218 14.05 4.99 -24.64
C GLN A 218 14.93 4.45 -25.77
N LYS A 219 16.28 4.49 -25.63
CA LYS A 219 17.18 3.85 -26.60
C LYS A 219 16.94 2.34 -26.67
N LEU A 220 16.83 1.68 -25.51
CA LEU A 220 16.51 0.24 -25.42
C LEU A 220 15.19 -0.07 -26.15
N LEU A 221 14.12 0.66 -25.86
CA LEU A 221 12.82 0.44 -26.50
C LEU A 221 12.90 0.62 -28.02
N ARG A 222 13.62 1.64 -28.52
CA ARG A 222 13.82 1.88 -29.96
C ARG A 222 14.62 0.76 -30.64
N LEU A 223 15.67 0.24 -30.00
CA LEU A 223 16.48 -0.87 -30.53
C LEU A 223 15.63 -2.11 -30.80
N PHE A 224 14.67 -2.39 -29.90
CA PHE A 224 13.75 -3.52 -30.02
C PHE A 224 12.43 -3.15 -30.71
N LYS A 225 12.32 -1.95 -31.27
CA LYS A 225 11.12 -1.43 -31.97
C LYS A 225 9.84 -1.55 -31.13
N MET A 226 9.97 -1.35 -29.82
CA MET A 226 8.85 -1.36 -28.88
C MET A 226 8.14 0.00 -28.92
N GLU A 227 6.82 -0.05 -28.91
CA GLU A 227 6.02 1.13 -28.62
C GLU A 227 6.20 1.56 -27.16
N GLU A 228 6.09 2.85 -26.89
CA GLU A 228 6.13 3.41 -25.53
C GLU A 228 4.77 3.19 -24.86
N ASN A 229 4.41 1.93 -24.62
CA ASN A 229 3.23 1.55 -23.84
C ASN A 229 3.50 0.31 -22.99
N GLU A 230 2.88 0.26 -21.80
CA GLU A 230 3.12 -0.78 -20.79
C GLU A 230 2.85 -2.21 -21.28
N LYS A 231 1.92 -2.39 -22.24
CA LYS A 231 1.54 -3.71 -22.74
C LYS A 231 2.61 -4.28 -23.68
N ALA A 232 3.24 -3.44 -24.49
CA ALA A 232 4.28 -3.85 -25.44
C ALA A 232 5.53 -4.36 -24.72
N TRP A 233 5.84 -3.83 -23.53
CA TRP A 233 7.09 -4.09 -22.82
C TRP A 233 7.20 -5.47 -22.18
N ARG A 234 6.07 -6.15 -21.93
CA ARG A 234 6.03 -7.45 -21.22
C ARG A 234 6.93 -8.53 -21.81
N ASN A 235 7.22 -8.46 -23.11
CA ASN A 235 8.04 -9.44 -23.83
C ASN A 235 9.48 -8.95 -24.08
N LEU A 236 9.84 -7.73 -23.66
CA LEU A 236 11.13 -7.11 -23.98
C LEU A 236 12.30 -7.94 -23.44
N ARG A 237 12.25 -8.35 -22.17
CA ARG A 237 13.33 -9.16 -21.56
C ARG A 237 13.58 -10.44 -22.34
N LYS A 238 12.52 -11.13 -22.77
CA LYS A 238 12.64 -12.34 -23.58
C LYS A 238 13.33 -12.08 -24.92
N GLN A 239 13.00 -10.97 -25.59
CA GLN A 239 13.66 -10.61 -26.86
C GLN A 239 15.13 -10.26 -26.64
N VAL A 240 15.45 -9.51 -25.58
CA VAL A 240 16.84 -9.18 -25.21
C VAL A 240 17.67 -10.45 -25.04
N LEU A 241 17.17 -11.43 -24.29
CA LEU A 241 17.86 -12.70 -24.04
C LEU A 241 17.93 -13.61 -25.28
N GLN A 242 17.14 -13.35 -26.32
CA GLN A 242 17.24 -14.06 -27.61
C GLN A 242 18.27 -13.42 -28.54
N THR A 243 18.49 -12.10 -28.43
CA THR A 243 19.42 -11.35 -29.28
C THR A 243 20.82 -11.30 -28.69
N TYR A 244 20.95 -11.24 -27.36
CA TYR A 244 22.22 -11.10 -26.66
C TYR A 244 22.46 -12.27 -25.70
N THR A 245 23.69 -12.81 -25.70
CA THR A 245 24.12 -13.88 -24.79
C THR A 245 24.41 -13.39 -23.36
N GLY A 246 24.41 -12.07 -23.15
CA GLY A 246 24.62 -11.39 -21.87
C GLY A 246 24.28 -9.90 -21.94
N LEU A 247 24.21 -9.21 -20.80
CA LEU A 247 23.74 -7.82 -20.73
C LEU A 247 24.83 -6.76 -20.97
N ALA A 248 26.11 -7.11 -20.79
CA ALA A 248 27.25 -6.20 -20.90
C ALA A 248 27.28 -5.38 -22.21
N GLU A 249 27.11 -6.06 -23.34
CA GLU A 249 27.16 -5.41 -24.66
C GLU A 249 26.01 -4.40 -24.81
N LEU A 250 24.78 -4.83 -24.51
CA LEU A 250 23.59 -4.00 -24.62
C LEU A 250 23.65 -2.81 -23.64
N ALA A 251 24.10 -3.03 -22.41
CA ALA A 251 24.27 -2.00 -21.39
C ALA A 251 25.24 -0.91 -21.88
N GLY A 252 26.38 -1.31 -22.46
CA GLY A 252 27.34 -0.40 -23.09
C GLY A 252 26.74 0.38 -24.27
N GLN A 253 25.93 -0.27 -25.12
CA GLN A 253 25.28 0.38 -26.26
C GLN A 253 24.29 1.48 -25.86
N ILE A 254 23.54 1.28 -24.77
CA ILE A 254 22.56 2.27 -24.28
C ILE A 254 23.14 3.26 -23.26
N GLY A 255 24.35 2.98 -22.73
CA GLY A 255 25.13 3.88 -21.88
C GLY A 255 24.88 3.74 -20.38
N ILE A 256 24.55 2.54 -19.90
CA ILE A 256 24.32 2.26 -18.46
C ILE A 256 25.11 1.02 -18.02
N GLY A 257 25.14 0.75 -16.71
CA GLY A 257 25.71 -0.48 -16.16
C GLY A 257 24.76 -1.69 -16.29
N GLU A 258 25.32 -2.90 -16.26
CA GLU A 258 24.54 -4.15 -16.29
C GLU A 258 23.48 -4.24 -15.18
N PRO A 259 23.77 -3.87 -13.90
CA PRO A 259 22.74 -3.91 -12.85
C PRO A 259 21.54 -3.01 -13.17
N THR A 260 21.80 -1.79 -13.67
CA THR A 260 20.75 -0.84 -14.04
C THR A 260 19.92 -1.36 -15.22
N LEU A 261 20.54 -2.01 -16.21
CA LEU A 261 19.81 -2.63 -17.32
C LEU A 261 18.93 -3.78 -16.81
N GLU A 262 19.44 -4.63 -15.92
CA GLU A 262 18.67 -5.73 -15.31
C GLU A 262 17.44 -5.20 -14.56
N ASP A 263 17.60 -4.12 -13.78
CA ASP A 263 16.49 -3.47 -13.07
C ASP A 263 15.47 -2.85 -14.04
N ILE A 264 15.92 -2.13 -15.07
CA ILE A 264 15.04 -1.59 -16.12
C ILE A 264 14.23 -2.70 -16.78
N LEU A 265 14.85 -3.82 -17.16
CA LEU A 265 14.15 -4.94 -17.79
C LEU A 265 13.09 -5.52 -16.87
N LYS A 266 13.39 -5.67 -15.58
CA LYS A 266 12.47 -6.19 -14.56
C LYS A 266 11.28 -5.24 -14.32
N ASP A 267 11.51 -3.93 -14.28
CA ASP A 267 10.46 -2.93 -14.14
C ASP A 267 9.54 -2.89 -15.38
N LEU A 268 10.12 -2.95 -16.58
CA LEU A 268 9.36 -2.92 -17.84
C LEU A 268 8.52 -4.19 -18.06
N GLU A 269 8.90 -5.33 -17.48
CA GLU A 269 8.07 -6.55 -17.53
C GLU A 269 6.76 -6.41 -16.78
N LYS A 270 6.78 -5.66 -15.66
CA LYS A 270 5.62 -5.43 -14.79
C LYS A 270 5.59 -3.97 -14.32
N PRO A 271 5.22 -3.00 -15.19
CA PRO A 271 5.08 -1.60 -14.79
C PRO A 271 4.11 -1.45 -13.63
N GLY A 272 4.46 -0.58 -12.66
CA GLY A 272 3.63 -0.34 -11.48
C GLY A 272 3.51 -1.54 -10.53
N ARG A 273 4.38 -2.55 -10.64
CA ARG A 273 4.36 -3.74 -9.77
C ARG A 273 4.34 -3.34 -8.29
N ASP A 274 3.32 -3.81 -7.59
CA ASP A 274 3.32 -3.81 -6.14
C ASP A 274 3.98 -5.11 -5.65
N PRO A 275 5.09 -5.06 -4.90
CA PRO A 275 5.73 -6.26 -4.36
C PRO A 275 4.82 -7.04 -3.40
N ARG A 276 3.75 -6.42 -2.88
CA ARG A 276 2.77 -7.05 -1.99
C ARG A 276 1.83 -7.99 -2.74
N ASP A 277 1.69 -7.87 -4.06
CA ASP A 277 0.77 -8.72 -4.84
C ASP A 277 1.16 -10.19 -4.82
N GLU A 278 2.46 -10.47 -4.63
CA GLU A 278 3.03 -11.80 -4.55
C GLU A 278 3.01 -12.37 -3.11
N MET A 279 2.55 -11.58 -2.13
CA MET A 279 2.38 -12.06 -0.75
C MET A 279 1.12 -12.92 -0.59
N PRO A 280 1.06 -13.76 0.46
CA PRO A 280 -0.14 -14.53 0.78
C PRO A 280 -1.37 -13.62 0.87
N LYS A 281 -2.45 -14.02 0.20
CA LYS A 281 -3.71 -13.26 0.22
C LYS A 281 -4.34 -13.31 1.61
N PRO A 282 -5.10 -12.26 2.02
CA PRO A 282 -5.81 -12.27 3.29
C PRO A 282 -6.78 -13.45 3.38
N ILE A 283 -6.89 -14.04 4.58
CA ILE A 283 -7.80 -15.15 4.84
C ILE A 283 -9.13 -14.57 5.33
N PHE A 284 -10.14 -14.64 4.47
CA PHE A 284 -11.51 -14.27 4.80
C PHE A 284 -12.25 -15.46 5.42
N LYS A 285 -13.15 -15.16 6.35
CA LYS A 285 -13.95 -16.15 7.07
C LYS A 285 -15.42 -15.83 6.94
N SER A 286 -16.25 -16.86 6.92
CA SER A 286 -17.72 -16.75 6.98
C SER A 286 -18.28 -17.38 8.25
N ASP A 287 -17.46 -18.16 8.95
CA ASP A 287 -17.83 -19.02 10.07
C ASP A 287 -16.77 -18.96 11.19
N VAL A 288 -17.21 -19.13 12.43
CA VAL A 288 -16.32 -19.38 13.57
C VAL A 288 -16.21 -20.88 13.75
N LEU A 289 -15.12 -21.46 13.25
CA LEU A 289 -14.81 -22.87 13.49
C LEU A 289 -14.52 -23.12 14.97
N LYS A 290 -15.41 -23.85 15.65
CA LYS A 290 -15.08 -24.52 16.91
C LYS A 290 -14.42 -25.85 16.60
N LEU A 291 -13.71 -26.41 17.58
CA LEU A 291 -13.08 -27.73 17.43
C LEU A 291 -14.12 -28.81 17.07
N GLU A 292 -15.34 -28.65 17.57
CA GLU A 292 -16.52 -29.48 17.35
C GLU A 292 -17.01 -29.47 15.90
N ASP A 293 -16.72 -28.40 15.15
CA ASP A 293 -17.20 -28.19 13.78
C ASP A 293 -16.27 -28.86 12.74
N LEU A 294 -15.11 -29.37 13.16
CA LEU A 294 -14.13 -30.01 12.28
C LEU A 294 -14.58 -31.41 11.86
N ARG A 295 -14.73 -31.62 10.55
CA ARG A 295 -15.04 -32.91 9.95
C ARG A 295 -13.87 -33.46 9.16
N LYS A 296 -13.67 -34.79 9.22
CA LYS A 296 -12.64 -35.47 8.45
C LYS A 296 -12.87 -35.22 6.95
N GLY A 297 -11.88 -34.62 6.28
CA GLY A 297 -11.96 -34.21 4.88
C GLY A 297 -12.27 -32.73 4.64
N MET A 298 -12.49 -31.93 5.69
CA MET A 298 -12.56 -30.47 5.54
C MET A 298 -11.21 -29.89 5.13
N VAL A 299 -11.21 -29.10 4.05
CA VAL A 299 -10.07 -28.31 3.60
C VAL A 299 -10.18 -26.93 4.23
N LEU A 300 -9.36 -26.67 5.24
CA LEU A 300 -9.21 -25.36 5.85
C LEU A 300 -8.22 -24.55 5.00
N LYS A 301 -8.57 -23.31 4.66
CA LYS A 301 -7.67 -22.35 4.00
C LYS A 301 -7.34 -21.21 4.96
#